data_AF-A0A5N8WXN7-F1
#
_entry.id   AF-A0A5N8WXN7-F1
#
_cell.length_a   1.000
_cell.length_b   1.000
_cell.length_c   1.000
_cell.angle_alpha   90.00
_cell.angle_beta   90.00
_cell.angle_gamma   90.00
#
_symmetry.space_group_name_H-M   'P 1'
#
loop_
_entity.id
_entity.type
_entity.pdbx_description
1 polymer ?
#
loop_
_entity_poly.entity_id
_entity_poly.type
_entity_poly.pdbx_seq_one_letter_code
_entity_poly.pdbx_strand_id
1 'polypeptide(L)' 'MAGRGQDDAANASVKWIRDHCAANELELVRVENFNDHYPEEQRSVFSLTRFTIARSESPGLDGWSLPTGLPPAGTRATHG' A
#
# COMPACT_ATOMS: atom_id res chain seq x y z
N MET A 1 25.21 18.15 8.01
CA MET A 1 24.45 18.78 6.91
C MET A 1 23.57 17.72 6.21
N ALA A 2 22.76 16.97 6.99
CA ALA A 2 21.99 15.83 6.48
C ALA A 2 20.48 16.13 6.27
N GLY A 3 19.96 17.24 6.80
CA GLY A 3 18.52 17.53 6.78
C GLY A 3 17.97 17.95 5.41
N ARG A 4 18.67 18.83 4.69
CA ARG A 4 18.13 19.44 3.45
C ARG A 4 17.82 18.42 2.35
N GLY A 5 18.71 17.46 2.13
CA GLY A 5 18.51 16.42 1.11
C GLY A 5 17.42 15.40 1.47
N GLN A 6 17.23 15.11 2.76
CA GLN A 6 16.17 14.23 3.23
C GLN A 6 14.80 14.90 3.09
N ASP A 7 14.69 16.17 3.43
CA ASP A 7 13.46 16.97 3.27
C ASP A 7 13.09 17.09 1.79
N ASP A 8 14.07 17.36 0.91
CA ASP A 8 13.86 17.43 -0.53
C ASP A 8 13.40 16.08 -1.10
N ALA A 9 14.00 14.96 -0.65
CA ALA A 9 13.61 13.61 -1.06
C ALA A 9 12.18 13.27 -0.60
N ALA A 10 11.82 13.59 0.65
CA ALA A 10 10.48 13.38 1.17
C ALA A 10 9.44 14.18 0.37
N ASN A 11 9.73 15.45 0.07
CA ASN A 11 8.85 16.29 -0.74
C ASN A 11 8.70 15.75 -2.18
N ALA A 12 9.80 15.27 -2.78
CA ALA A 12 9.76 14.63 -4.09
C ALA A 12 8.92 13.35 -4.10
N SER A 13 9.00 12.52 -3.06
CA SER A 13 8.17 11.31 -2.93
C SER A 13 6.68 11.64 -2.81
N VAL A 14 6.32 12.66 -2.03
CA VAL A 14 4.92 13.11 -1.88
C VAL A 14 4.38 13.67 -3.20
N LYS A 15 5.20 14.43 -3.94
CA LYS A 15 4.81 14.90 -5.27
C LYS A 15 4.58 13.72 -6.21
N TRP A 16 5.54 12.79 -6.28
CA TRP A 16 5.45 11.63 -7.16
C TRP A 16 4.20 10.78 -6.89
N ILE A 17 3.87 10.50 -5.61
CA ILE A 17 2.70 9.66 -5.30
C ILE A 17 1.38 10.34 -5.69
N ARG A 18 1.29 11.68 -5.55
CA ARG A 18 0.12 12.46 -5.97
C ARG A 18 -0.04 12.44 -7.49
N ASP A 19 1.05 12.70 -8.21
CA ASP A 19 1.06 12.68 -9.68
C ASP A 19 0.70 11.27 -10.20
N HIS A 20 1.24 10.22 -9.55
CA HIS A 20 0.92 8.84 -9.88
C HIS A 20 -0.56 8.51 -9.63
N CYS A 21 -1.13 8.95 -8.50
CA CYS A 21 -2.54 8.71 -8.22
C CYS A 21 -3.44 9.40 -9.25
N ALA A 22 -3.17 10.67 -9.56
CA ALA A 22 -3.92 11.44 -10.56
C ALA A 22 -3.87 10.80 -11.96
N ALA A 23 -2.71 10.24 -12.34
CA ALA A 23 -2.55 9.58 -13.65
C ALA A 23 -3.24 8.21 -13.77
N ASN A 24 -3.60 7.58 -12.65
CA ASN A 24 -4.11 6.19 -12.62
C ASN A 24 -5.52 6.09 -12.00
N GLU A 25 -6.25 7.20 -11.87
CA GLU A 25 -7.59 7.24 -11.27
C GLU A 25 -7.61 6.63 -9.85
N LEU A 26 -6.53 6.84 -9.12
CA LEU A 26 -6.39 6.45 -7.73
C LEU A 26 -6.55 7.68 -6.83
N GLU A 27 -7.00 7.44 -5.61
CA GLU A 27 -7.16 8.44 -4.57
C GLU A 27 -6.14 8.19 -3.45
N LEU A 28 -5.36 9.21 -3.11
CA LEU A 28 -4.50 9.19 -1.92
C LEU A 28 -5.36 9.48 -0.69
N VAL A 29 -5.79 8.42 0.00
CA VAL A 29 -6.71 8.49 1.14
C VAL A 29 -6.02 8.99 2.40
N ARG A 30 -4.77 8.57 2.64
CA ARG A 30 -4.07 8.90 3.88
C ARG A 30 -2.56 8.94 3.70
N VAL A 31 -1.93 9.86 4.43
CA VAL A 31 -0.47 9.93 4.60
C VAL A 31 -0.17 9.90 6.08
N GLU A 32 0.68 8.98 6.51
CA GLU A 32 1.05 8.81 7.91
C GLU A 32 2.57 8.77 8.06
N ASN A 33 3.08 9.48 9.05
CA ASN A 33 4.44 9.26 9.53
C ASN A 33 4.43 7.98 10.36
N PHE A 34 4.99 6.90 9.82
CA PHE A 34 4.97 5.61 10.49
C PHE A 34 6.07 5.51 11.57
N ASN A 35 6.99 6.47 11.62
CA ASN A 35 8.04 6.50 12.66
C ASN A 35 7.47 6.62 14.06
N ASP A 36 6.32 7.27 14.23
CA ASP A 36 5.70 7.46 15.55
C ASP A 36 5.29 6.12 16.19
N HIS A 37 5.12 5.07 15.39
CA HIS A 37 4.85 3.70 15.85
C HIS A 37 6.10 2.97 16.38
N TYR A 38 7.30 3.51 16.18
CA TYR A 38 8.54 2.93 16.70
C TYR A 38 9.00 3.63 18.00
N PRO A 39 9.75 2.91 18.87
CA PRO A 39 10.42 3.51 20.02
C PRO A 39 11.32 4.68 19.62
N GLU A 40 11.45 5.70 20.47
CA GLU A 40 12.22 6.92 20.18
C GLU A 40 13.65 6.63 19.73
N GLU A 41 14.31 5.60 20.30
CA GLU A 41 15.68 5.24 19.94
C GLU A 41 15.82 4.79 18.47
N GLN A 42 14.74 4.32 17.84
CA GLN A 42 14.71 3.83 16.46
C GLN A 42 14.21 4.87 15.47
N ARG A 43 13.51 5.92 15.93
CA ARG A 43 12.90 6.96 15.07
C ARG A 43 13.91 7.75 14.24
N SER A 44 15.14 7.90 14.73
CA SER A 44 16.20 8.62 14.02
C SER A 44 16.97 7.75 13.01
N VAL A 45 16.77 6.43 13.02
CA VAL A 45 17.53 5.49 12.19
C VAL A 45 16.96 5.40 10.78
N PHE A 46 15.64 5.55 10.62
CA PHE A 46 14.97 5.56 9.34
C PHE A 46 13.73 6.44 9.38
N SER A 47 13.41 7.09 8.26
CA SER A 47 12.18 7.85 8.11
C SER A 47 11.20 7.10 7.20
N LEU A 48 10.14 6.55 7.79
CA LEU A 48 9.12 5.78 7.09
C LEU A 48 7.80 6.55 7.01
N THR A 49 7.35 6.85 5.80
CA THR A 49 6.04 7.44 5.52
C THR A 49 5.16 6.39 4.85
N ARG A 50 3.96 6.16 5.39
CA ARG A 50 2.97 5.25 4.82
C ARG A 50 1.94 6.05 4.01
N PHE A 51 1.73 5.62 2.77
CA PHE A 51 0.68 6.15 1.90
C PHE A 51 -0.41 5.10 1.75
N THR A 52 -1.67 5.48 2.01
CA THR A 52 -2.84 4.64 1.76
C THR A 52 -3.52 5.14 0.50
N ILE A 53 -3.64 4.26 -0.50
CA ILE A 53 -4.18 4.59 -1.82
C ILE A 53 -5.38 3.68 -2.06
N ALA A 54 -6.49 4.28 -2.50
CA ALA A 54 -7.68 3.58 -2.94
C ALA A 54 -7.89 3.84 -4.44
N ARG A 55 -8.74 3.03 -5.08
CA ARG A 55 -9.30 3.42 -6.37
C ARG A 55 -10.38 4.46 -6.14
N SER A 56 -10.44 5.47 -7.00
CA SER A 56 -11.49 6.50 -6.94
C SER A 56 -12.88 5.88 -7.18
N GLU A 57 -12.94 4.79 -7.95
CA GLU A 57 -14.14 3.98 -8.11
C GLU A 57 -13.99 2.64 -7.38
N SER A 58 -15.04 2.24 -6.66
CA SER A 58 -15.11 0.91 -6.06
C SER A 58 -15.05 -0.12 -7.19
N PRO A 59 -14.11 -1.08 -7.20
CA PRO A 59 -14.15 -2.14 -8.20
C PRO A 59 -15.50 -2.84 -8.06
N GLY A 60 -16.29 -2.83 -9.14
CA GLY A 60 -17.54 -3.59 -9.19
C GLY A 60 -17.26 -5.05 -8.86
N LEU A 61 -18.21 -5.73 -8.22
CA LEU A 61 -18.12 -7.15 -7.85
C LEU A 61 -17.73 -8.05 -9.03
N ASP A 62 -18.01 -7.63 -10.26
CA ASP A 62 -17.65 -8.33 -11.50
C ASP A 62 -16.13 -8.54 -11.66
N GLY A 63 -15.31 -7.63 -11.11
CA GLY A 63 -13.85 -7.73 -11.10
C GLY A 63 -13.27 -8.68 -10.03
N TRP A 64 -14.11 -9.14 -9.09
CA TRP A 64 -13.72 -10.09 -8.02
C TRP A 64 -14.00 -11.55 -8.39
N SER A 65 -14.21 -11.84 -9.67
CA SER A 65 -14.36 -13.22 -10.14
C SER A 65 -13.15 -14.04 -9.68
N LEU A 66 -13.35 -14.91 -8.68
CA LEU A 66 -12.34 -15.89 -8.28
C LEU A 66 -11.89 -16.63 -9.54
N PRO A 67 -10.59 -16.93 -9.71
CA PRO A 67 -10.14 -17.77 -10.82
C PRO A 67 -10.97 -19.05 -10.80
N THR A 68 -11.91 -19.18 -11.74
CA THR A 68 -12.82 -20.31 -11.88
C THR A 68 -12.01 -21.49 -12.41
N GLY A 69 -11.19 -22.05 -11.53
CA GLY A 69 -10.22 -23.09 -11.85
C GLY A 69 -9.72 -23.84 -10.63
N LEU A 70 -10.39 -23.73 -9.48
CA LEU A 70 -10.10 -24.61 -8.36
C LEU A 70 -10.46 -26.05 -8.77
N PRO A 71 -9.51 -27.00 -8.70
CA PRO A 71 -9.79 -28.39 -9.02
C PRO A 71 -10.90 -28.90 -8.09
N PRO A 72 -11.81 -29.76 -8.57
CA PRO A 72 -12.89 -30.29 -7.75
C PRO A 72 -12.30 -30.94 -6.51
N ALA A 73 -12.81 -30.54 -5.33
CA ALA A 73 -12.37 -31.06 -4.05
C ALA A 73 -12.36 -32.59 -4.10
N GLY A 74 -11.17 -33.18 -4.04
CA GLY A 74 -10.97 -34.62 -4.18
C GLY A 74 -11.87 -35.38 -3.22
N THR A 75 -12.65 -36.30 -3.76
CA THR A 75 -13.51 -37.21 -3.01
C THR A 75 -12.69 -37.89 -1.91
N ARG A 76 -13.02 -37.61 -0.65
CA ARG A 76 -12.34 -38.19 0.51
C ARG A 76 -12.62 -39.70 0.52
N ALA A 77 -11.68 -40.51 0.06
CA ALA A 77 -11.75 -41.96 0.19
C ALA A 77 -11.65 -42.31 1.69
N THR A 78 -12.78 -42.71 2.28
CA THR A 78 -12.82 -43.39 3.57
C THR A 78 -12.33 -44.81 3.37
N HIS A 79 -11.16 -45.16 3.88
CA HIS A 79 -10.77 -46.55 4.08
C HIS A 79 -11.05 -46.91 5.53
N GLY A 80 -11.98 -47.85 5.72
CA GLY A 80 -12.19 -48.55 6.99
C GLY A 80 -11.35 -49.82 7.09
#